data_AF-A0A8S3ENC5-F1
#
_entry.id   AF-A0A8S3ENC5-F1
#
_cell.length_a   1.000
_cell.length_b   1.000
_cell.length_c   1.000
_cell.angle_alpha   90.00
_cell.angle_beta   90.00
_cell.angle_gamma   90.00
#
_symmetry.space_group_name_H-M   'P 1'
#
loop_
_entity.id
_entity.type
_entity.pdbx_description
1 polymer ?
#
loop_
_entity_poly.entity_id
_entity_poly.type
_entity_poly.pdbx_seq_one_letter_code
_entity_poly.pdbx_strand_id
1 'polypeptide(L)'
;NQVKIWRTDEERLHPDCIQQVNTGRGGKLGIWGGISGRGTTEARIFNENMNGSVYCEVLSNELKRSMNKFQDKARLIFQQDLAPWHTSHIVTTKMKQMKLNVLDWPAKSSDLNPIEMAWSILDKKS
;
A
#
# COMPACT_ATOMS: atom_id res chain seq x y z
N ASN A 1 -36.10 -9.48 -2.63
CA ASN A 1 -36.28 -10.76 -1.91
C ASN A 1 -35.16 -10.96 -0.90
N GLN A 2 -35.41 -10.70 0.38
CA GLN A 2 -34.49 -11.06 1.47
C GLN A 2 -34.99 -12.37 2.10
N VAL A 3 -34.13 -13.37 2.13
CA VAL A 3 -34.38 -14.63 2.86
C VAL A 3 -33.73 -14.48 4.24
N LYS A 4 -34.51 -14.62 5.32
CA LYS A 4 -33.98 -14.77 6.68
C LYS A 4 -33.75 -16.27 6.93
N ILE A 5 -32.53 -16.61 7.34
CA ILE A 5 -32.15 -17.96 7.75
C ILE A 5 -31.88 -17.91 9.26
N TRP A 6 -32.55 -18.75 10.03
CA TRP A 6 -32.23 -19.01 11.43
C TRP A 6 -31.36 -20.28 11.49
N ARG A 7 -30.33 -20.30 12.34
CA ARG A 7 -29.40 -21.43 12.49
C ARG A 7 -29.14 -21.74 13.95
N THR A 8 -28.96 -23.01 14.27
CA THR A 8 -28.64 -23.55 15.61
C THR A 8 -27.12 -23.61 15.83
N ASP A 9 -26.68 -23.65 17.09
CA ASP A 9 -25.26 -23.55 17.48
C ASP A 9 -24.36 -24.65 16.89
N GLU A 10 -24.94 -25.78 16.50
CA GLU A 10 -24.24 -26.96 15.96
C GLU A 10 -23.79 -26.79 14.49
N GLU A 11 -24.43 -25.90 13.73
CA GLU A 11 -24.10 -25.63 12.31
C GLU A 11 -22.92 -24.66 12.15
N ARG A 12 -22.46 -24.04 13.25
CA ARG A 12 -21.36 -23.06 13.25
C ARG A 12 -20.01 -23.65 12.81
N LEU A 13 -19.86 -24.97 12.90
CA LEU A 13 -18.62 -25.68 12.59
C LEU A 13 -18.66 -26.42 11.24
N HIS A 14 -19.73 -26.25 10.44
CA HIS A 14 -19.79 -26.85 9.10
C HIS A 14 -18.70 -26.26 8.20
N PRO A 15 -17.92 -27.06 7.45
CA PRO A 15 -16.82 -26.57 6.61
C PRO A 15 -17.23 -25.45 5.64
N ASP A 16 -18.44 -25.54 5.07
CA ASP A 16 -19.01 -24.52 4.16
C ASP A 16 -19.42 -23.22 4.88
N CYS A 17 -19.44 -23.22 6.21
CA CYS A 17 -19.82 -22.09 7.07
C CYS A 17 -18.63 -21.52 7.88
N ILE A 18 -17.45 -22.12 7.76
CA ILE A 18 -16.20 -21.58 8.33
C ILE A 18 -15.55 -20.74 7.24
N GLN A 19 -15.69 -19.42 7.34
CA GLN A 19 -14.74 -18.54 6.65
C GLN A 19 -13.40 -18.78 7.33
N GLN A 20 -12.41 -19.34 6.61
CA GLN A 20 -11.03 -19.38 7.10
C GLN A 20 -10.58 -17.94 7.35
N VAL A 21 -10.74 -17.48 8.58
CA VAL A 21 -9.97 -16.36 9.07
C VAL A 21 -8.57 -16.90 9.25
N ASN A 22 -7.66 -16.45 8.39
CA ASN A 22 -6.22 -16.54 8.65
C ASN A 22 -5.92 -15.73 9.91
N THR A 23 -6.21 -16.30 11.09
CA THR A 23 -5.71 -15.81 12.39
C THR A 23 -4.28 -16.27 12.61
N GLY A 24 -3.56 -16.54 11.51
CA GLY A 24 -2.23 -17.12 11.51
C GLY A 24 -1.34 -16.38 12.48
N ARG A 25 -0.67 -17.14 13.35
CA ARG A 25 0.48 -16.72 14.16
C ARG A 25 1.68 -16.27 13.29
N GLY A 26 1.46 -15.91 12.03
CA GLY A 26 2.45 -15.36 11.12
C GLY A 26 2.51 -13.85 11.32
N GLY A 27 3.69 -13.34 11.64
CA GLY A 27 3.90 -11.89 11.73
C GLY A 27 3.46 -11.19 10.44
N LYS A 28 2.91 -9.98 10.57
CA LYS A 28 2.64 -9.13 9.42
C LYS A 28 3.94 -8.45 9.02
N LEU A 29 4.38 -8.68 7.78
CA LEU A 29 5.51 -7.99 7.18
C LEU A 29 4.97 -6.86 6.31
N GLY A 30 5.40 -5.63 6.55
CA GLY A 30 5.09 -4.50 5.69
C GLY A 30 6.06 -4.43 4.52
N ILE A 31 5.56 -4.08 3.35
CA ILE A 31 6.37 -3.74 2.20
C ILE A 31 5.96 -2.37 1.66
N TRP A 32 6.97 -1.60 1.24
CA TRP A 32 6.79 -0.40 0.44
C TRP A 32 7.54 -0.59 -0.86
N GLY A 33 6.93 -0.17 -1.97
CA GLY A 33 7.53 -0.14 -3.28
C GLY A 33 6.68 0.69 -4.22
N GLY A 34 7.28 1.12 -5.31
CA GLY A 34 6.65 1.87 -6.38
C GLY A 34 6.95 1.27 -7.73
N ILE A 35 6.09 1.58 -8.70
CA ILE A 35 6.25 1.21 -10.10
C ILE A 35 6.20 2.45 -10.98
N SER A 36 6.79 2.32 -12.16
CA SER A 36 6.71 3.30 -13.24
C SER A 36 6.73 2.57 -14.58
N GLY A 37 6.38 3.26 -15.66
CA GLY A 37 6.58 2.74 -17.02
C GLY A 37 8.03 2.41 -17.38
N ARG A 38 9.01 2.75 -16.52
CA ARG A 38 10.44 2.49 -16.70
C ARG A 38 10.98 1.38 -15.79
N GLY A 39 10.12 0.77 -14.98
CA GLY A 39 10.50 -0.23 -13.99
C GLY A 39 10.12 0.16 -12.56
N THR A 40 10.61 -0.61 -11.60
CA THR A 40 10.27 -0.50 -10.18
C THR A 40 11.20 0.44 -9.42
N THR A 41 10.74 0.98 -8.30
CA THR A 41 11.62 1.60 -7.30
C THR A 41 12.37 0.53 -6.52
N GLU A 42 13.33 0.96 -5.71
CA GLU A 42 13.77 0.16 -4.56
C GLU A 42 12.59 -0.08 -3.63
N ALA A 43 12.54 -1.28 -3.03
CA ALA A 43 11.51 -1.66 -2.07
C ALA A 43 12.09 -1.67 -0.65
N ARG A 44 11.27 -1.33 0.34
CA ARG A 44 11.59 -1.49 1.77
C ARG A 44 10.67 -2.54 2.37
N ILE A 45 11.27 -3.50 3.04
CA ILE A 45 10.58 -4.45 3.91
C ILE A 45 10.75 -3.98 5.35
N PHE A 46 9.70 -4.01 6.14
CA PHE A 46 9.70 -3.53 7.51
C PHE A 46 8.76 -4.34 8.40
N ASN A 47 9.13 -4.50 9.67
CA ASN A 47 8.38 -5.32 10.65
C ASN A 47 7.44 -4.45 11.51
N GLU A 48 7.70 -3.14 11.55
CA GLU A 48 6.89 -2.16 12.26
C GLU A 48 5.60 -1.80 11.52
N ASN A 49 4.62 -1.22 12.23
CA ASN A 49 3.46 -0.65 11.56
C ASN A 49 3.85 0.63 10.82
N MET A 50 3.40 0.76 9.57
CA MET A 50 3.60 1.98 8.79
C MET A 50 2.98 3.18 9.51
N ASN A 51 3.76 4.26 9.63
CA ASN A 51 3.32 5.56 10.14
C ASN A 51 4.04 6.68 9.38
N GLY A 52 3.68 7.94 9.66
CA GLY A 52 4.26 9.06 8.92
C GLY A 52 5.79 9.20 9.06
N SER A 53 6.38 8.79 10.19
CA SER A 53 7.84 8.84 10.38
C SER A 53 8.55 7.79 9.54
N VAL A 54 8.08 6.54 9.61
CA VAL A 54 8.59 5.43 8.80
C VAL A 54 8.45 5.77 7.30
N TYR A 55 7.31 6.36 6.91
CA TYR A 55 7.11 6.80 5.55
C TYR A 55 8.08 7.91 5.13
N CYS A 56 8.34 8.90 5.99
CA CYS A 56 9.35 9.94 5.73
C CYS A 56 10.76 9.36 5.53
N GLU A 57 11.13 8.30 6.25
CA GLU A 57 12.38 7.59 6.03
C GLU A 57 12.39 6.91 4.66
N VAL A 58 11.31 6.23 4.31
CA VAL A 58 11.13 5.59 3.01
C VAL A 58 11.31 6.60 1.85
N LEU A 59 10.68 7.77 1.97
CA LEU A 59 10.83 8.83 0.99
C LEU A 59 12.29 9.31 0.90
N SER A 60 12.96 9.46 2.04
CA SER A 60 14.35 9.95 2.11
C SER A 60 15.37 8.98 1.53
N ASN A 61 15.09 7.69 1.60
CA ASN A 61 16.02 6.62 1.28
C ASN A 61 15.63 5.96 -0.04
N GLU A 62 14.64 5.07 -0.04
CA GLU A 62 14.28 4.25 -1.19
C GLU A 62 13.76 5.09 -2.36
N LEU A 63 12.83 6.02 -2.11
CA LEU A 63 12.30 6.87 -3.17
C LEU A 63 13.40 7.78 -3.75
N LYS A 64 14.17 8.45 -2.89
CA LYS A 64 15.25 9.34 -3.33
C LYS A 64 16.31 8.60 -4.16
N ARG A 65 16.72 7.40 -3.73
CA ARG A 65 17.65 6.55 -4.50
C ARG A 65 17.06 6.14 -5.84
N SER A 66 15.79 5.78 -5.88
CA SER A 66 15.09 5.38 -7.10
C SER A 66 14.98 6.54 -8.09
N MET A 67 14.55 7.72 -7.62
CA MET A 67 14.49 8.94 -8.44
C MET A 67 15.85 9.32 -9.01
N ASN A 68 16.94 9.06 -8.29
CA ASN A 68 18.30 9.32 -8.79
C ASN A 68 18.70 8.44 -9.98
N LYS A 69 18.07 7.27 -10.14
CA LYS A 69 18.29 6.36 -11.27
C LYS A 69 17.43 6.73 -12.49
N PHE A 70 16.38 7.52 -12.31
CA PHE A 70 15.52 7.95 -13.42
C PHE A 70 16.12 9.16 -14.15
N GLN A 71 16.29 9.03 -15.48
CA GLN A 71 16.93 10.06 -16.31
C GLN A 71 16.11 11.38 -16.40
N ASP A 72 14.77 11.30 -16.39
CA ASP A 72 13.89 12.48 -16.53
C ASP A 72 13.18 12.87 -15.23
N LYS A 73 13.93 13.25 -14.20
CA LYS A 73 13.36 13.60 -12.88
C LYS A 73 12.28 14.69 -12.95
N ALA A 74 12.45 15.67 -13.85
CA ALA A 74 11.53 16.79 -14.01
C ALA A 74 10.13 16.38 -14.51
N ARG A 75 9.99 15.20 -15.12
CA ARG A 75 8.71 14.68 -15.62
C ARG A 75 8.09 13.66 -14.68
N LEU A 76 8.72 13.35 -13.55
CA LEU A 76 8.18 12.40 -12.58
C LEU A 76 7.02 13.04 -11.84
N ILE A 77 5.89 12.35 -11.85
CA ILE A 77 4.73 12.64 -11.01
C ILE A 77 4.65 11.52 -9.98
N PHE A 78 4.68 11.87 -8.70
CA PHE A 78 4.59 10.93 -7.60
C PHE A 78 3.12 10.72 -7.23
N GLN A 79 2.61 9.51 -7.45
CA GLN A 79 1.27 9.12 -7.04
C GLN A 79 1.34 8.35 -5.72
N GLN A 80 0.46 8.67 -4.79
CA GLN A 80 0.17 7.90 -3.58
C GLN A 80 -1.33 7.95 -3.30
N ASP A 81 -1.86 6.99 -2.54
CA ASP A 81 -3.25 7.04 -2.08
C ASP A 81 -3.43 8.03 -0.92
N LEU A 82 -4.66 8.17 -0.44
CA LEU A 82 -5.00 9.04 0.70
C LEU A 82 -4.93 8.31 2.06
N ALA A 83 -4.06 7.32 2.22
CA ALA A 83 -3.87 6.68 3.52
C ALA A 83 -3.53 7.72 4.61
N PRO A 84 -3.97 7.53 5.87
CA PRO A 84 -3.82 8.54 6.91
C PRO A 84 -2.37 9.01 7.16
N TRP A 85 -1.38 8.13 6.96
CA TRP A 85 0.03 8.50 7.10
C TRP A 85 0.55 9.32 5.92
N HIS A 86 0.07 9.07 4.68
CA HIS A 86 0.44 9.84 3.48
C HIS A 86 0.01 11.30 3.54
N THR A 87 -1.10 11.57 4.23
CA THR A 87 -1.67 12.92 4.38
C THR A 87 -1.25 13.63 5.66
N SER A 88 -0.45 12.97 6.51
CA SER A 88 0.05 13.56 7.76
C SER A 88 0.91 14.80 7.52
N HIS A 89 0.92 15.71 8.49
CA HIS A 89 1.67 16.97 8.38
C HIS A 89 3.18 16.76 8.15
N ILE A 90 3.77 15.76 8.80
CA ILE A 90 5.20 15.46 8.66
C ILE A 90 5.53 14.95 7.26
N VAL A 91 4.66 14.12 6.67
CA VAL A 91 4.84 13.57 5.32
C VAL A 91 4.63 14.65 4.26
N THR A 92 3.56 15.44 4.36
CA THR A 92 3.30 16.55 3.44
C THR A 92 4.43 17.59 3.46
N THR A 93 4.97 17.91 4.64
CA THR A 93 6.15 18.77 4.78
C THR A 93 7.37 18.14 4.14
N LYS A 94 7.61 16.84 4.35
CA LYS A 94 8.74 16.12 3.76
C LYS A 94 8.69 16.10 2.24
N MET A 95 7.53 15.83 1.64
CA MET A 95 7.36 15.84 0.19
C MET A 95 7.62 17.22 -0.40
N LYS A 96 7.19 18.30 0.27
CA LYS A 96 7.52 19.69 -0.11
C LYS A 96 9.02 19.96 -0.06
N GLN A 97 9.71 19.55 1.01
CA GLN A 97 11.17 19.70 1.14
C GLN A 97 11.92 18.96 0.02
N MET A 98 11.43 17.78 -0.37
CA MET A 98 11.96 16.99 -1.47
C MET A 98 11.58 17.52 -2.85
N LYS A 99 10.71 18.54 -2.93
CA LYS A 99 10.17 19.10 -4.17
C LYS A 99 9.50 18.04 -5.06
N LEU A 100 8.79 17.09 -4.45
CA LEU A 100 8.04 16.09 -5.19
C LEU A 100 6.84 16.75 -5.89
N ASN A 101 6.65 16.45 -7.17
CA ASN A 101 5.43 16.76 -7.89
C ASN A 101 4.40 15.65 -7.59
N VAL A 102 3.57 15.86 -6.58
CA VAL A 102 2.60 14.86 -6.12
C VAL A 102 1.32 14.98 -6.93
N LEU A 103 0.80 13.86 -7.44
CA LEU A 103 -0.48 13.81 -8.13
C LEU A 103 -1.61 14.11 -7.14
N ASP A 104 -2.49 15.04 -7.50
CA ASP A 104 -3.73 15.25 -6.75
C ASP A 104 -4.65 14.06 -7.00
N TRP A 105 -4.85 13.25 -5.96
CA TRP A 105 -5.53 11.96 -6.06
C TRP A 105 -6.92 12.02 -5.39
N PRO A 106 -8.01 11.69 -6.11
CA PRO A 106 -9.34 11.74 -5.53
C PRO A 106 -9.52 10.71 -4.41
N ALA A 107 -10.33 11.10 -3.41
CA ALA A 107 -10.71 10.18 -2.34
C ALA A 107 -11.59 9.05 -2.88
N LYS A 108 -11.41 7.82 -2.34
CA LYS A 108 -12.12 6.59 -2.73
C LYS A 108 -11.81 6.06 -4.13
N SER A 109 -10.61 6.34 -4.64
CA SER A 109 -10.13 5.87 -5.95
C SER A 109 -9.12 4.72 -5.83
N SER A 110 -9.29 3.82 -4.86
CA SER A 110 -8.40 2.64 -4.68
C SER A 110 -8.28 1.82 -5.96
N ASP A 111 -9.38 1.68 -6.68
CA ASP A 111 -9.48 0.87 -7.91
C ASP A 111 -8.67 1.47 -9.08
N LEU A 112 -8.27 2.73 -8.97
CA LEU A 112 -7.47 3.43 -9.98
C LEU A 112 -5.96 3.34 -9.71
N ASN A 113 -5.53 2.73 -8.60
CA ASN A 113 -4.12 2.67 -8.25
C ASN A 113 -3.40 1.48 -8.93
N PRO A 114 -2.51 1.71 -9.92
CA PRO A 114 -1.89 0.64 -10.69
C PRO A 114 -1.02 -0.30 -9.83
N ILE A 115 -0.56 0.16 -8.65
CA ILE A 115 0.26 -0.66 -7.75
C ILE A 115 -0.54 -1.82 -7.12
N GLU A 116 -1.85 -1.67 -6.93
CA GLU A 116 -2.70 -2.73 -6.36
C GLU A 116 -2.74 -3.95 -7.28
N MET A 117 -2.72 -3.70 -8.60
CA MET A 117 -2.60 -4.78 -9.58
C MET A 117 -1.24 -5.49 -9.48
N ALA A 118 -0.16 -4.73 -9.25
CA ALA A 118 1.17 -5.32 -9.07
C ALA A 118 1.24 -6.17 -7.78
N TRP A 119 0.68 -5.69 -6.67
CA TRP A 119 0.58 -6.45 -5.42
C TRP A 119 -0.25 -7.73 -5.59
N SER A 120 -1.41 -7.65 -6.27
CA SER A 120 -2.22 -8.84 -6.55
C SER A 120 -1.49 -9.91 -7.36
N ILE A 121 -0.61 -9.52 -8.29
CA ILE A 121 0.21 -10.47 -9.05
C ILE A 121 1.28 -11.10 -8.16
N LEU A 122 1.86 -10.34 -7.22
CA LEU A 122 2.87 -10.85 -6.29
C LEU A 122 2.25 -11.84 -5.29
N ASP A 123 1.09 -11.53 -4.74
CA ASP A 123 0.37 -12.40 -3.80
C ASP A 123 -0.06 -13.74 -4.44
N LYS A 124 -0.36 -13.74 -5.75
CA LYS A 124 -0.66 -14.97 -6.49
C LYS A 124 0.55 -15.86 -6.73
N LYS A 125 1.76 -15.32 -6.57
CA LYS A 125 3.03 -16.04 -6.82
C LYS A 125 3.72 -16.53 -5.55
N SER A 126 3.29 -16.06 -4.38
CA SER A 126 3.73 -16.53 -3.05
C SER A 126 2.93 -17.74 -2.59
#